data_AF-A0A3D3AJJ0-F1
#
_entry.id   AF-A0A3D3AJJ0-F1
#
_cell.length_a   1.000
_cell.length_b   1.000
_cell.length_c   1.000
_cell.angle_alpha   90.00
_cell.angle_beta   90.00
_cell.angle_gamma   90.00
#
_symmetry.space_group_name_H-M   'P 1'
#
loop_
_entity.id
_entity.type
_entity.pdbx_description
1 polymer ?
#
loop_
_entity_poly.entity_id
_entity_poly.type
_entity_poly.pdbx_seq_one_letter_code
_entity_poly.pdbx_strand_id
1 'polypeptide(L)'
;MKKKSLFFKLLISFLGLGIVCGFVGGLGYYGVSVLHKTADITLEQTEGGKLLTEKEIDHLNWRTKVGTFQRNESMTKIEVETDYHKCGFGKWFYGEDRKSLEKLIPELRVLFEKIE
;
A
#
# COMPACT_ATOMS: atom_id res chain seq x y z
N MET A 1 31.78 51.22 32.22
CA MET A 1 31.33 50.10 31.36
C MET A 1 31.91 48.80 31.91
N LYS A 2 31.11 47.93 32.55
CA LYS A 2 31.62 46.67 33.16
C LYS A 2 32.12 45.73 32.06
N LYS A 3 33.41 45.39 32.06
CA LYS A 3 34.01 44.39 31.15
C LYS A 3 33.34 43.04 31.44
N LYS A 4 32.45 42.57 30.56
CA LYS A 4 31.88 41.22 30.67
C LYS A 4 33.02 40.21 30.57
N SER A 5 33.10 39.28 31.54
CA SER A 5 34.12 38.23 31.61
C SER A 5 34.18 37.42 30.30
N LEU A 6 35.39 37.04 29.87
CA LEU A 6 35.63 36.24 28.66
C LEU A 6 34.76 34.96 28.64
N PHE A 7 34.56 34.36 29.82
CA PHE A 7 33.70 33.21 30.02
C PHE A 7 32.24 33.47 29.61
N PHE A 8 31.70 34.65 29.92
CA PHE A 8 30.32 35.01 29.57
C PHE A 8 30.12 35.13 28.05
N LYS A 9 31.15 35.55 27.32
CA LYS A 9 31.11 35.63 25.85
C LYS A 9 31.13 34.23 25.22
N LEU A 10 32.00 33.35 25.71
CA LEU A 10 32.07 31.95 25.29
C LEU A 10 30.74 31.22 25.54
N LEU A 11 30.14 31.41 26.73
CA LEU A 11 28.86 30.80 27.07
C LEU A 11 27.74 31.18 26.09
N ILE A 12 27.64 32.46 25.71
CA ILE A 12 26.63 32.92 24.73
C ILE A 12 26.85 32.26 23.37
N SER A 13 28.09 32.16 22.90
CA SER A 13 28.39 31.53 21.61
C SER A 13 28.05 30.04 21.59
N PHE A 14 28.40 29.29 22.64
CA PHE A 14 28.05 27.87 22.75
C PHE A 14 26.54 27.65 22.85
N LEU A 15 25.84 28.52 23.58
CA LEU A 15 24.39 28.43 23.74
C LEU A 15 23.66 28.78 22.43
N GLY A 16 24.16 29.78 21.68
CA GLY A 16 23.68 30.10 20.35
C GLY A 16 23.87 28.95 19.35
N LEU A 17 25.05 28.32 19.34
CA LEU A 17 25.31 27.15 18.50
C LEU A 17 24.38 25.98 18.87
N GLY A 18 24.19 25.73 20.17
CA GLY A 18 23.28 24.70 20.66
C GLY A 18 21.84 24.91 20.20
N ILE A 19 21.35 26.15 20.24
CA ILE A 19 20.02 26.50 19.73
C ILE A 19 19.90 26.23 18.24
N VAL A 20 20.89 26.65 17.44
CA VAL A 20 20.88 26.42 15.99
C VAL A 20 20.88 24.93 15.66
N CYS A 21 21.76 24.15 16.31
CA CYS A 21 21.82 22.70 16.13
C CYS A 21 20.52 22.01 16.55
N GLY A 22 19.94 22.41 17.69
CA GLY A 22 18.68 21.87 18.18
C GLY A 22 17.52 22.19 17.25
N PHE A 23 17.47 23.41 16.71
CA PHE A 23 16.45 23.83 15.75
C PHE A 23 16.54 23.03 14.44
N VAL A 24 17.73 22.94 13.84
CA VAL A 24 17.94 22.16 12.61
C VAL A 24 17.65 20.67 12.85
N GLY A 25 18.09 20.13 13.98
CA GLY A 25 17.79 18.75 14.38
C GLY A 25 16.29 18.50 14.55
N GLY A 26 15.57 19.44 15.15
CA GLY A 26 14.11 19.37 15.30
C GLY A 26 13.39 19.39 13.96
N LEU A 27 13.78 20.28 13.03
CA LEU A 27 13.25 20.30 11.67
C LEU A 27 13.54 18.99 10.92
N GLY A 28 14.75 18.46 11.06
CA GLY A 28 15.14 17.18 10.49
C GLY A 28 14.31 16.02 11.04
N TYR A 29 14.15 15.94 12.36
CA TYR A 29 13.33 14.92 13.02
C TYR A 29 11.86 14.99 12.56
N TYR A 30 11.29 16.19 12.52
CA TYR A 30 9.93 16.39 12.02
C TYR A 30 9.80 15.93 10.56
N GLY A 31 10.74 16.34 9.70
CA GLY A 31 10.77 15.91 8.29
C GLY A 31 10.83 14.39 8.12
N VAL A 32 11.74 13.73 8.84
CA VAL A 32 11.87 12.25 8.81
C VAL A 32 10.61 11.56 9.33
N SER A 33 9.98 12.09 10.38
CA SER A 33 8.75 11.51 10.95
C SER A 33 7.57 11.59 9.97
N VAL A 34 7.50 12.63 9.14
CA VAL A 34 6.50 12.76 8.07
C VAL A 34 6.80 11.77 6.95
N LEU A 35 8.07 11.63 6.55
CA LEU A 35 8.48 10.69 5.51
C LEU A 35 8.15 9.24 5.87
N HIS A 36 8.35 8.83 7.11
CA HIS A 36 8.06 7.46 7.54
C HIS A 36 6.56 7.12 7.37
N LYS A 37 5.67 8.03 7.76
CA LYS A 37 4.21 7.85 7.58
C LYS A 37 3.80 7.77 6.10
N THR A 38 4.41 8.58 5.23
CA THR A 38 4.12 8.55 3.79
C THR A 38 4.65 7.27 3.13
N ALA A 39 5.79 6.76 3.59
CA ALA A 39 6.34 5.49 3.09
C ALA A 39 5.41 4.31 3.39
N ASP A 40 4.87 4.23 4.60
CA ASP A 40 3.95 3.15 5.01
C ASP A 40 2.67 3.16 4.15
N ILE A 41 2.09 4.34 3.91
CA ILE A 41 0.90 4.50 3.05
C ILE A 41 1.18 4.01 1.62
N THR A 42 2.37 4.29 1.10
CA THR A 42 2.74 3.90 -0.27
C THR A 42 2.91 2.38 -0.39
N LEU A 43 3.51 1.75 0.64
CA LEU A 43 3.68 0.30 0.66
C LEU A 43 2.34 -0.44 0.70
N GLU A 44 1.39 0.04 1.50
CA GLU A 44 0.06 -0.56 1.59
C GLU A 44 -0.71 -0.47 0.26
N GLN A 45 -0.59 0.66 -0.45
CA GLN A 45 -1.15 0.82 -1.78
C GLN A 45 -0.50 -0.10 -2.82
N THR A 46 0.83 -0.31 -2.74
CA THR A 46 1.53 -1.22 -3.67
C THR A 46 1.13 -2.68 -3.45
N GLU A 47 0.94 -3.12 -2.21
CA GLU A 47 0.44 -4.46 -1.89
C GLU A 47 -0.99 -4.66 -2.40
N GLY A 48 -1.86 -3.65 -2.28
CA GLY A 48 -3.19 -3.68 -2.86
C GLY A 48 -3.18 -3.85 -4.38
N GLY A 49 -2.31 -3.12 -5.09
CA GLY A 49 -2.14 -3.26 -6.54
C GLY A 49 -1.63 -4.64 -6.97
N LYS A 50 -0.68 -5.20 -6.22
CA LYS A 50 -0.18 -6.56 -6.44
C LYS A 50 -1.29 -7.59 -6.22
N LEU A 51 -2.05 -7.47 -5.14
CA LEU A 51 -3.21 -8.33 -4.86
C LEU A 51 -4.21 -8.31 -6.03
N LEU A 52 -4.58 -7.13 -6.53
CA LEU A 52 -5.50 -7.01 -7.66
C LEU A 52 -4.96 -7.70 -8.92
N THR A 53 -3.67 -7.52 -9.20
CA THR A 53 -2.99 -8.18 -10.32
C THR A 53 -3.02 -9.70 -10.17
N GLU A 54 -2.74 -10.23 -8.97
CA GLU A 54 -2.82 -11.66 -8.70
C GLU A 54 -4.24 -12.19 -8.91
N LYS A 55 -5.25 -11.44 -8.48
CA LYS A 55 -6.66 -11.82 -8.64
C LYS A 55 -7.13 -11.76 -10.09
N GLU A 56 -6.63 -10.81 -10.88
CA GLU A 56 -6.83 -10.79 -12.33
C GLU A 56 -6.22 -12.04 -12.98
N ILE A 57 -4.98 -12.38 -12.65
CA ILE A 57 -4.30 -13.58 -13.15
C ILE A 57 -5.07 -14.86 -12.77
N ASP A 58 -5.57 -14.96 -11.53
CA ASP A 58 -6.41 -16.07 -11.07
C ASP A 58 -7.64 -16.25 -11.97
N HIS A 59 -8.32 -15.15 -12.30
CA HIS A 59 -9.50 -15.17 -13.17
C HIS A 59 -9.14 -15.53 -14.62
N LEU A 60 -8.07 -14.96 -15.18
CA LEU A 60 -7.59 -15.26 -16.53
C LEU A 60 -7.23 -16.74 -16.69
N ASN A 61 -6.56 -17.31 -15.68
CA ASN A 61 -6.21 -18.73 -15.63
C ASN A 61 -7.46 -19.62 -15.56
N TRP A 62 -8.41 -19.25 -14.69
CA TRP A 62 -9.68 -19.96 -14.58
C TRP A 62 -10.45 -19.94 -15.92
N ARG A 63 -10.63 -18.76 -16.52
CA ARG A 63 -11.32 -18.59 -17.82
C ARG A 63 -10.65 -19.42 -18.91
N THR A 64 -9.33 -19.45 -18.94
CA THR A 64 -8.57 -20.22 -19.92
C THR A 64 -8.86 -21.72 -19.77
N LYS A 65 -8.81 -22.24 -18.53
CA LYS A 65 -9.09 -23.65 -18.22
C LYS A 65 -10.53 -24.04 -18.55
N VAL A 66 -11.51 -23.23 -18.16
CA VAL A 66 -12.93 -23.47 -18.48
C VAL A 66 -13.15 -23.45 -20.00
N GLY A 67 -12.56 -22.47 -20.70
CA GLY A 67 -12.67 -22.35 -22.15
C GLY A 67 -11.97 -23.46 -22.93
N THR A 68 -11.00 -24.17 -22.36
CA THR A 68 -10.33 -25.30 -23.03
C THR A 68 -11.32 -26.41 -23.34
N PHE A 69 -12.31 -26.65 -22.48
CA PHE A 69 -13.37 -27.63 -22.74
C PHE A 69 -14.15 -27.30 -24.02
N GLN A 70 -14.43 -26.02 -24.27
CA GLN A 70 -15.15 -25.58 -25.47
C GLN A 70 -14.32 -25.72 -26.76
N ARG A 71 -12.99 -25.78 -26.65
CA ARG A 71 -12.06 -25.77 -27.81
C ARG A 71 -11.38 -27.11 -28.06
N ASN A 72 -11.58 -28.10 -27.19
CA ASN A 72 -10.94 -29.41 -27.29
C ASN A 72 -12.00 -30.51 -27.41
N GLU A 73 -12.26 -30.94 -28.64
CA GLU A 73 -13.23 -31.99 -28.96
C GLU A 73 -12.89 -33.35 -28.33
N SER A 74 -11.66 -33.56 -27.87
CA SER A 74 -11.24 -34.80 -27.19
C SER A 74 -11.57 -34.81 -25.69
N MET A 75 -11.91 -33.66 -25.11
CA MET A 75 -12.25 -33.56 -23.68
C MET A 75 -13.72 -33.92 -23.44
N THR A 76 -13.95 -34.95 -22.62
CA THR A 76 -15.30 -35.41 -22.25
C THR A 76 -15.73 -35.02 -20.84
N LYS A 77 -14.82 -34.42 -20.06
CA LYS A 77 -15.04 -33.98 -18.68
C LYS A 77 -14.35 -32.65 -18.41
N ILE A 78 -14.95 -31.85 -17.54
CA ILE A 78 -14.38 -30.59 -17.05
C ILE A 78 -13.88 -30.80 -15.61
N GLU A 79 -12.57 -30.67 -15.39
CA GLU A 79 -11.92 -30.83 -14.07
C GLU A 79 -11.58 -29.47 -13.44
N VAL A 80 -12.33 -28.43 -13.81
CA VAL A 80 -12.19 -27.08 -13.26
C VAL A 80 -13.55 -26.62 -12.76
N GLU A 81 -13.54 -25.81 -11.70
CA GLU A 81 -14.75 -25.13 -11.21
C GLU A 81 -15.39 -24.34 -12.35
N THR A 82 -16.71 -24.46 -12.53
CA THR A 82 -17.46 -23.81 -13.61
C THR A 82 -18.19 -22.56 -13.12
N ASP A 83 -18.39 -22.45 -11.81
CA ASP A 83 -18.98 -21.29 -11.16
C ASP A 83 -17.93 -20.17 -10.98
N TYR A 84 -18.17 -19.02 -11.62
CA TYR A 84 -17.28 -17.87 -11.55
C TYR A 84 -17.18 -17.27 -10.13
N HIS A 85 -18.17 -17.50 -9.25
CA HIS A 85 -18.10 -17.09 -7.83
C HIS A 85 -17.13 -17.97 -7.03
N LYS A 86 -16.85 -19.18 -7.51
CA LYS A 86 -16.01 -20.16 -6.82
C LYS A 86 -14.59 -20.24 -7.38
N CYS A 87 -14.29 -19.51 -8.46
CA CYS A 87 -12.93 -19.35 -8.95
C CYS A 87 -12.07 -18.55 -7.94
N GLY A 88 -10.74 -18.54 -8.12
CA GLY A 88 -9.81 -17.87 -7.20
C GLY A 88 -10.13 -16.38 -7.02
N PHE A 89 -10.49 -15.69 -8.11
CA PHE A 89 -10.99 -14.32 -8.08
C PHE A 89 -12.34 -14.22 -7.39
N GLY A 90 -13.33 -15.04 -7.77
CA GLY A 90 -14.69 -14.97 -7.24
C GLY A 90 -14.75 -15.18 -5.72
N LYS A 91 -14.03 -16.18 -5.19
CA LYS A 91 -13.98 -16.43 -3.75
C LYS A 91 -13.47 -15.23 -2.96
N TRP A 92 -12.51 -14.50 -3.53
CA TRP A 92 -11.97 -13.28 -2.94
C TRP A 92 -12.94 -12.10 -3.12
N PHE A 93 -13.48 -11.91 -4.33
CA PHE A 93 -14.34 -10.80 -4.69
C PHE A 93 -15.68 -10.80 -3.95
N TYR A 94 -16.25 -11.98 -3.71
CA TYR A 94 -17.47 -12.14 -2.91
C TYR A 94 -17.18 -12.42 -1.42
N GLY A 95 -15.90 -12.43 -1.02
CA GLY A 95 -15.45 -12.65 0.34
C GLY A 95 -15.24 -11.36 1.15
N GLU A 96 -14.78 -11.51 2.39
CA GLU A 96 -14.49 -10.37 3.28
C GLU A 96 -13.23 -9.60 2.86
N ASP A 97 -12.32 -10.23 2.13
CA ASP A 97 -11.04 -9.61 1.71
C ASP A 97 -11.24 -8.42 0.77
N ARG A 98 -12.25 -8.47 -0.11
CA ARG A 98 -12.65 -7.31 -0.93
C ARG A 98 -12.99 -6.12 -0.03
N LYS A 99 -13.78 -6.34 1.02
CA LYS A 99 -14.22 -5.27 1.94
C LYS A 99 -13.03 -4.69 2.72
N SER A 100 -12.03 -5.51 3.05
CA SER A 100 -10.79 -5.04 3.67
C SER A 100 -10.03 -4.08 2.76
N LEU A 101 -9.94 -4.40 1.46
CA LEU A 101 -9.30 -3.54 0.47
C LEU A 101 -10.12 -2.25 0.20
N GLU A 102 -11.46 -2.34 0.15
CA GLU A 102 -12.34 -1.17 0.01
C GLU A 102 -12.26 -0.21 1.22
N LYS A 103 -11.97 -0.71 2.42
CA LYS A 103 -11.73 0.16 3.59
C LYS A 103 -10.43 0.95 3.47
N LEU A 104 -9.42 0.37 2.83
CA LEU A 104 -8.13 1.00 2.59
C LEU A 104 -8.21 2.01 1.43
N ILE A 105 -8.92 1.65 0.35
CA ILE A 105 -9.07 2.48 -0.86
C ILE A 105 -10.57 2.56 -1.20
N PRO A 106 -11.32 3.49 -0.58
CA PRO A 106 -12.77 3.61 -0.77
C PRO A 106 -13.21 3.79 -2.23
N GLU A 107 -12.37 4.38 -3.07
CA GLU A 107 -12.61 4.58 -4.50
C GLU A 107 -12.77 3.27 -5.27
N LEU A 108 -12.19 2.15 -4.78
CA LEU A 108 -12.31 0.85 -5.43
C LEU A 108 -13.73 0.31 -5.42
N ARG A 109 -14.56 0.71 -4.47
CA ARG A 109 -15.95 0.25 -4.38
C ARG A 109 -16.73 0.51 -5.67
N VAL A 110 -16.62 1.73 -6.20
CA VAL A 110 -17.29 2.15 -7.44
C VAL A 110 -16.73 1.40 -8.66
N LEU A 111 -15.47 0.98 -8.62
CA LEU A 111 -14.87 0.19 -9.69
C LEU A 111 -15.31 -1.27 -9.64
N PHE A 112 -15.37 -1.87 -8.45
CA PHE A 112 -15.83 -3.25 -8.28
C PHE A 112 -17.31 -3.41 -8.61
N GLU A 113 -18.16 -2.43 -8.30
CA GLU A 113 -19.57 -2.41 -8.71
C GLU A 113 -19.77 -2.45 -10.25
N LYS A 114 -18.72 -2.18 -11.05
CA LYS A 114 -18.77 -2.28 -12.52
C LYS A 114 -18.30 -3.64 -13.05
N ILE A 115 -17.69 -4.47 -12.21
CA ILE A 115 -17.22 -5.82 -12.57
C ILE A 115 -18.36 -6.82 -12.44
N GLU A 116 -19.30 -6.53 -11.54
CA GLU A 116 -20.59 -7.22 -11.38
C GLU A 116 -21.62 -6.72 -12.42
#